data_AF-A0A2N3DFM1-F1
#
_entry.id   AF-A0A2N3DFM1-F1
#
_cell.length_a   1.000
_cell.length_b   1.000
_cell.length_c   1.000
_cell.angle_alpha   90.00
_cell.angle_beta   90.00
_cell.angle_gamma   90.00
#
_symmetry.space_group_name_H-M   'P 1'
#
loop_
_entity.id
_entity.type
_entity.pdbx_description
1 polymer ?
#
loop_
_entity_poly.entity_id
_entity_poly.type
_entity_poly.pdbx_seq_one_letter_code
_entity_poly.pdbx_strand_id
1 'polypeptide(L)'
;MSVAPMIHPEVRAAVDRLFDLAQSDTGQAGRVANFLLAWHNGMDWGGFDIADLFGLDRAIAADMATVFAFLGQYPSGIYPDAFVGEAQIIAILRRWRKFSDD
;
A
#
# COMPACT_ATOMS: atom_id res chain seq x y z
N MET A 1 11.72 -8.58 12.70
CA MET A 1 11.85 -7.29 12.01
C MET A 1 12.59 -7.55 10.69
N SER A 2 11.93 -7.41 9.54
CA SER A 2 12.55 -7.65 8.23
C SER A 2 13.50 -6.50 7.89
N VAL A 3 14.73 -6.81 7.44
CA VAL A 3 15.72 -5.80 7.03
C VAL A 3 15.57 -5.37 5.57
N ALA A 4 14.73 -6.06 4.79
CA ALA A 4 14.52 -5.77 3.36
C ALA A 4 14.07 -4.32 3.07
N PRO A 5 13.18 -3.69 3.87
CA PRO A 5 12.83 -2.28 3.69
C PRO A 5 14.01 -1.31 3.86
N MET A 6 15.01 -1.67 4.67
CA MET A 6 16.15 -0.78 4.97
C MET A 6 17.21 -0.78 3.87
N ILE A 7 17.24 -1.80 3.02
CA ILE A 7 18.21 -1.93 1.91
C ILE A 7 17.70 -1.35 0.59
N HIS A 8 16.42 -0.96 0.51
CA HIS A 8 15.78 -0.35 -0.67
C HIS A 8 15.17 1.01 -0.33
N PRO A 9 15.97 2.09 -0.26
CA PRO A 9 15.51 3.41 0.14
C PRO A 9 14.43 3.98 -0.80
N GLU A 10 14.46 3.64 -2.08
CA GLU A 10 13.46 4.01 -3.08
C GLU A 10 12.10 3.37 -2.79
N VAL A 11 12.08 2.10 -2.41
CA VAL A 11 10.86 1.37 -2.05
C VAL A 11 10.30 1.92 -0.75
N ARG A 12 11.17 2.14 0.25
CA ARG A 12 10.77 2.75 1.51
C ARG A 12 10.10 4.10 1.29
N ALA A 13 10.73 4.98 0.50
CA ALA A 13 10.19 6.30 0.23
C ALA A 13 8.88 6.25 -0.58
N ALA A 14 8.74 5.31 -1.52
CA ALA A 14 7.49 5.08 -2.24
C ALA A 14 6.37 4.62 -1.30
N VAL A 15 6.65 3.66 -0.42
CA VAL A 15 5.67 3.17 0.56
C VAL A 15 5.24 4.30 1.49
N ASP A 16 6.17 5.08 2.05
CA ASP A 16 5.85 6.19 2.95
C ASP A 16 4.91 7.21 2.27
N ARG A 17 5.19 7.60 1.01
CA ARG A 17 4.32 8.51 0.24
C ARG A 17 2.92 7.94 -0.02
N LEU A 18 2.84 6.65 -0.36
CA LEU A 18 1.55 5.99 -0.60
C LEU A 18 0.72 5.92 0.69
N PHE A 19 1.35 5.62 1.83
CA PHE A 19 0.68 5.59 3.14
C PHE A 19 0.19 6.97 3.58
N ASP A 20 1.00 8.02 3.36
CA ASP A 20 0.59 9.39 3.63
C ASP A 20 -0.63 9.79 2.77
N LEU A 21 -0.61 9.45 1.48
CA LEU A 21 -1.72 9.77 0.58
C LEU A 21 -3.00 9.00 0.93
N ALA A 22 -2.90 7.71 1.29
CA ALA A 22 -4.06 6.87 1.63
C ALA A 22 -4.84 7.37 2.86
N GLN A 23 -4.22 8.21 3.71
CA GLN A 23 -4.87 8.85 4.85
C GLN A 23 -5.72 10.07 4.46
N SER A 24 -5.60 10.58 3.24
CA SER A 24 -6.40 11.68 2.71
C SER A 24 -7.80 11.24 2.26
N ASP A 25 -8.62 12.15 1.74
CA ASP A 25 -10.03 11.97 1.32
C ASP A 25 -10.26 12.14 -0.19
N THR A 26 -9.21 12.06 -1.00
CA THR A 26 -9.32 12.18 -2.46
C THR A 26 -9.68 10.85 -3.14
N GLY A 27 -10.16 10.91 -4.38
CA GLY A 27 -10.37 9.72 -5.20
C GLY A 27 -9.08 8.93 -5.45
N GLN A 28 -7.92 9.61 -5.52
CA GLN A 28 -6.62 8.97 -5.64
C GLN A 28 -6.23 8.24 -4.35
N ALA A 29 -6.51 8.84 -3.19
CA ALA A 29 -6.29 8.22 -1.88
C ALA A 29 -7.04 6.89 -1.74
N GLY A 30 -8.28 6.81 -2.24
CA GLY A 30 -9.06 5.57 -2.22
C GLY A 30 -8.46 4.46 -3.09
N ARG A 31 -7.93 4.80 -4.27
CA ARG A 31 -7.22 3.84 -5.14
C ARG A 31 -5.92 3.36 -4.52
N VAL A 32 -5.18 4.25 -3.86
CA VAL A 32 -3.97 3.90 -3.11
C VAL A 32 -4.30 2.99 -1.93
N ALA A 33 -5.38 3.28 -1.20
CA ALA A 33 -5.84 2.40 -0.12
C ALA A 33 -6.22 1.01 -0.64
N ASN A 34 -6.90 0.91 -1.79
CA ASN A 34 -7.19 -0.39 -2.41
C ASN A 34 -5.90 -1.16 -2.71
N PHE A 35 -4.89 -0.52 -3.29
CA PHE A 35 -3.58 -1.13 -3.54
C PHE A 35 -2.92 -1.64 -2.25
N LEU A 36 -2.83 -0.80 -1.21
CA LEU A 36 -2.14 -1.15 0.04
C LEU A 36 -2.86 -2.25 0.81
N LEU A 37 -4.20 -2.22 0.85
CA LEU A 37 -5.01 -3.27 1.50
C LEU A 37 -4.98 -4.58 0.70
N ALA A 38 -4.99 -4.52 -0.63
CA ALA A 38 -4.84 -5.68 -1.49
C ALA A 38 -3.47 -6.36 -1.32
N TRP A 39 -2.42 -5.55 -1.17
CA TRP A 39 -1.08 -6.05 -0.87
C TRP A 39 -1.01 -6.73 0.50
N HIS A 40 -1.66 -6.18 1.54
CA HIS A 40 -1.63 -6.80 2.87
C HIS A 40 -2.51 -8.07 2.95
N ASN A 41 -3.78 -7.97 2.56
CA ASN A 41 -4.72 -9.09 2.53
C ASN A 41 -5.88 -8.81 1.57
N GLY A 42 -5.68 -9.02 0.27
CA GLY A 42 -6.71 -8.75 -0.74
C GLY A 42 -7.96 -9.62 -0.67
N MET A 43 -7.90 -10.80 -0.05
CA MET A 43 -9.06 -11.68 0.10
C MET A 43 -10.08 -11.10 1.08
N ASP A 44 -9.61 -10.58 2.21
CA ASP A 44 -10.49 -10.07 3.27
C ASP A 44 -10.68 -8.55 3.20
N TRP A 45 -9.68 -7.80 2.71
CA TRP A 45 -9.68 -6.33 2.73
C TRP A 45 -9.88 -5.70 1.35
N GLY A 46 -10.19 -6.52 0.35
CA GLY A 46 -10.53 -6.11 -1.00
C GLY A 46 -9.33 -6.00 -1.94
N GLY A 47 -9.61 -6.16 -3.22
CA GLY A 47 -8.60 -6.14 -4.28
C GLY A 47 -8.25 -4.75 -4.80
N PHE A 48 -7.28 -4.73 -5.70
CA PHE A 48 -6.88 -3.57 -6.50
C PHE A 48 -7.11 -3.86 -7.98
N ASP A 49 -7.89 -3.01 -8.65
CA ASP A 49 -8.10 -3.11 -10.09
C ASP A 49 -6.94 -2.42 -10.82
N ILE A 50 -6.28 -3.11 -11.76
CA ILE A 50 -5.18 -2.54 -12.54
C ILE A 50 -5.62 -1.28 -13.31
N ALA A 51 -6.90 -1.17 -13.68
CA ALA A 51 -7.44 0.03 -14.33
C ALA A 51 -7.46 1.26 -13.40
N ASP A 52 -7.33 1.09 -12.07
CA ASP A 52 -7.22 2.22 -11.13
C ASP A 52 -5.99 3.08 -11.42
N LEU A 53 -4.94 2.52 -12.04
CA LEU A 53 -3.75 3.27 -12.47
C LEU A 53 -4.07 4.43 -13.43
N PHE A 54 -5.14 4.33 -14.24
CA PHE A 54 -5.47 5.35 -15.24
C PHE A 54 -6.03 6.66 -14.67
N GLY A 55 -6.44 6.66 -13.40
CA GLY A 55 -6.90 7.87 -12.71
C GLY A 55 -6.02 8.29 -11.54
N LEU A 56 -4.74 7.87 -11.59
CA LEU A 56 -3.71 8.34 -10.68
C LEU A 56 -2.79 9.33 -11.40
N ASP A 57 -2.26 10.30 -10.65
CA ASP A 57 -1.13 11.08 -11.11
C ASP A 57 0.06 10.16 -11.35
N ARG A 58 0.85 10.47 -12.38
CA ARG A 58 1.95 9.61 -12.84
C ARG A 58 2.95 9.26 -11.74
N ALA A 59 3.20 10.18 -10.80
CA ALA A 59 4.09 9.95 -9.67
C ALA A 59 3.56 8.88 -8.71
N ILE A 60 2.25 8.88 -8.43
CA ILE A 60 1.62 7.89 -7.54
C ILE A 60 1.62 6.50 -8.20
N ALA A 61 1.31 6.45 -9.50
CA ALA A 61 1.39 5.21 -10.27
C ALA A 61 2.83 4.64 -10.32
N ALA A 62 3.84 5.52 -10.42
CA ALA A 62 5.25 5.11 -10.37
C ALA A 62 5.66 4.57 -9.00
N ASP A 63 5.13 5.13 -7.91
CA ASP A 63 5.36 4.61 -6.56
C ASP A 63 4.77 3.20 -6.39
N MET A 64 3.54 2.95 -6.89
CA MET A 64 2.94 1.61 -6.91
C MET A 64 3.76 0.62 -7.74
N ALA A 65 4.24 1.05 -8.91
CA ALA A 65 5.08 0.22 -9.77
C ALA A 65 6.42 -0.15 -9.11
N THR A 66 7.00 0.79 -8.35
CA THR A 66 8.23 0.55 -7.57
C THR A 66 8.01 -0.56 -6.53
N VAL A 67 6.90 -0.51 -5.79
CA VAL A 67 6.53 -1.56 -4.83
C VAL A 67 6.31 -2.90 -5.54
N PHE A 68 5.56 -2.91 -6.64
CA PHE A 68 5.29 -4.14 -7.40
C PHE A 68 6.59 -4.80 -7.92
N ALA A 69 7.48 -4.01 -8.52
CA ALA A 69 8.76 -4.50 -9.02
C ALA A 69 9.66 -5.04 -7.91
N PHE A 70 9.65 -4.41 -6.73
CA PHE A 70 10.35 -4.88 -5.55
C PHE A 70 9.79 -6.24 -5.08
N LEU A 71 8.48 -6.35 -4.91
CA LEU A 71 7.84 -7.60 -4.44
C LEU A 71 8.15 -8.79 -5.36
N GLY A 72 8.19 -8.56 -6.67
CA GLY A 72 8.51 -9.59 -7.67
C GLY A 72 9.94 -10.16 -7.58
N GLN A 73 10.83 -9.55 -6.79
CA GLN A 73 12.21 -10.01 -6.62
C GLN A 73 12.40 -10.98 -5.44
N TYR A 74 11.39 -11.17 -4.59
CA TYR A 74 11.53 -11.95 -3.36
C TYR A 74 10.70 -13.25 -3.40
N PRO A 75 11.27 -14.36 -2.90
CA PRO A 75 10.59 -15.67 -2.88
C PRO A 75 9.54 -15.79 -1.76
N SER A 76 9.51 -14.86 -0.81
CA SER A 76 8.57 -14.84 0.32
C SER A 76 7.81 -13.53 0.39
N GLY A 77 6.59 -13.58 0.92
CA GLY A 77 5.76 -12.39 1.12
C GLY A 77 6.44 -11.35 1.99
N ILE A 78 6.59 -10.14 1.46
CA ILE A 78 6.92 -8.94 2.22
C ILE A 78 5.66 -8.09 2.26
N TYR A 79 5.22 -7.74 3.46
CA TYR A 79 3.96 -7.05 3.69
C TYR A 79 4.17 -5.60 4.12
N PRO A 80 3.20 -4.70 3.89
CA PRO A 80 3.38 -3.27 4.13
C PRO A 80 3.63 -2.92 5.60
N ASP A 81 3.13 -3.69 6.57
CA ASP A 81 3.39 -3.52 8.00
C ASP A 81 4.88 -3.64 8.36
N ALA A 82 5.68 -4.35 7.54
CA ALA A 82 7.12 -4.37 7.70
C ALA A 82 7.79 -3.01 7.44
N PHE A 83 7.12 -2.10 6.71
CA PHE A 83 7.60 -0.75 6.42
C PHE A 83 7.06 0.28 7.41
N VAL A 84 5.76 0.18 7.72
CA VAL A 84 5.01 1.24 8.41
C VAL A 84 4.45 0.85 9.78
N GLY A 85 4.50 -0.44 10.13
CA GLY A 85 3.87 -0.99 11.32
C GLY A 85 2.36 -1.23 11.15
N GLU A 86 1.85 -2.19 11.92
CA GLU A 86 0.46 -2.65 11.88
C GLU A 86 -0.57 -1.54 12.13
N ALA A 87 -0.27 -0.60 13.02
CA ALA A 87 -1.17 0.50 13.36
C ALA A 87 -1.55 1.37 12.14
N GLN A 88 -0.62 1.58 11.20
CA GLN A 88 -0.90 2.36 9.99
C GLN A 88 -1.78 1.60 9.01
N ILE A 89 -1.63 0.27 8.94
CA ILE A 89 -2.50 -0.60 8.14
C ILE A 89 -3.94 -0.51 8.65
N ILE A 90 -4.12 -0.66 9.97
CA ILE A 90 -5.44 -0.58 10.62
C ILE A 90 -6.08 0.79 10.40
N ALA A 91 -5.30 1.88 10.43
CA ALA A 91 -5.81 3.22 10.16
C ALA A 91 -6.42 3.35 8.75
N ILE A 92 -5.75 2.81 7.71
CA ILE A 92 -6.29 2.77 6.34
C ILE A 92 -7.53 1.87 6.29
N LEU A 93 -7.48 0.70 6.92
CA LEU A 93 -8.58 -0.26 6.92
C LEU A 93 -9.88 0.35 7.52
N ARG A 94 -9.78 0.97 8.70
CA ARG A 94 -10.89 1.67 9.36
C ARG A 94 -11.48 2.76 8.48
N ARG A 95 -10.62 3.51 7.81
CA ARG A 95 -11.03 4.60 6.92
C ARG A 95 -11.81 4.10 5.70
N TRP A 96 -11.34 3.06 5.04
CA TRP A 96 -11.84 2.67 3.72
C TRP A 96 -12.75 1.43 3.70
N ARG A 97 -12.86 0.68 4.81
CA ARG A 97 -13.69 -0.54 4.90
C ARG A 97 -14.75 -0.54 6.00
N LYS A 98 -14.91 0.57 6.75
CA LYS A 98 -15.80 0.62 7.94
C LYS A 98 -15.49 -0.50 8.94
N PHE A 99 -14.22 -0.85 9.08
CA PHE A 99 -13.76 -1.88 10.00
C PHE A 99 -13.95 -1.43 11.45
N SER A 100 -14.66 -2.23 12.25
CA SER A 100 -14.85 -2.07 13.71
C SER A 100 -14.14 -3.23 14.40
N ASP A 101 -13.53 -3.00 15.57
CA ASP A 101 -12.78 -4.00 16.34
C ASP A 101 -13.70 -5.00 17.11
N ASP A 102 -14.97 -5.14 16.71
CA ASP A 102 -15.97 -5.96 17.41
C ASP A 102 -15.76 -7.47 17.26
#